data_AF-A0AA35QAQ0-F1
#
_entry.id   AF-A0AA35QAQ0-F1
#
_cell.length_a   1.000
_cell.length_b   1.000
_cell.length_c   1.000
_cell.angle_alpha   90.00
_cell.angle_beta   90.00
_cell.angle_gamma   90.00
#
_symmetry.space_group_name_H-M   'P 1'
#
loop_
_entity.id
_entity.type
_entity.pdbx_description
1 polymer ?
#
loop_
_entity_poly.entity_id
_entity_poly.type
_entity_poly.pdbx_seq_one_letter_code
_entity_poly.pdbx_strand_id
1 'polypeptide(L)'
;MDQGPPNLLSPPELTPLEQEVLDEYERLAENMKKLASTLEHLASNPSAEILDGLRDLERKTSLAFTLLKASVYSIVLQQEIDWGDGAPAGQY
;
A
#
# COMPACT_ATOMS: atom_id res chain seq x y z
N MET A 1 60.83 -40.34 -19.29
CA MET A 1 59.78 -39.38 -19.70
C MET A 1 58.47 -40.02 -19.30
N ASP A 2 57.96 -39.67 -18.13
CA ASP A 2 56.66 -40.16 -17.65
C ASP A 2 55.92 -38.93 -17.13
N GLN A 3 55.07 -38.35 -17.99
CA GLN A 3 54.13 -37.32 -17.59
C GLN A 3 52.84 -38.05 -17.25
N GLY A 4 52.58 -38.20 -15.95
CA GLY A 4 51.34 -38.76 -15.43
C GLY A 4 50.11 -37.99 -15.94
N PRO A 5 48.92 -38.63 -15.92
CA PRO A 5 47.72 -38.09 -16.52
C PRO A 5 47.36 -36.73 -15.92
N PRO A 6 46.86 -35.78 -16.73
CA PRO A 6 46.48 -34.46 -16.24
C PRO A 6 45.45 -34.61 -15.13
N ASN A 7 45.73 -33.97 -13.99
CA ASN A 7 44.86 -34.02 -12.82
C ASN A 7 43.58 -33.22 -13.10
N LEU A 8 42.55 -33.90 -13.64
CA LEU A 8 41.25 -33.34 -13.99
C LEU A 8 40.38 -32.96 -12.78
N LEU A 9 40.89 -33.14 -11.55
CA LEU A 9 40.18 -32.89 -10.29
C LEU A 9 40.60 -31.58 -9.61
N SER A 10 41.59 -30.87 -10.16
CA SER A 10 41.96 -29.55 -9.66
C SER A 10 40.89 -28.54 -10.12
N PRO A 11 40.25 -27.77 -9.22
CA PRO A 11 39.47 -26.62 -9.65
C PRO A 11 40.37 -25.75 -10.54
N PRO A 12 39.85 -25.19 -11.65
CA PRO A 12 40.64 -24.33 -12.51
C PRO A 12 41.28 -23.24 -11.65
N GLU A 13 42.60 -23.07 -11.75
CA GLU A 13 43.27 -21.96 -11.07
C GLU A 13 42.71 -20.66 -11.65
N LEU A 14 41.81 -20.04 -10.89
CA LEU A 14 41.19 -18.78 -11.27
C LEU A 14 42.26 -17.71 -11.27
N THR A 15 42.27 -16.90 -12.33
CA THR A 15 43.08 -15.70 -12.33
C THR A 15 42.56 -14.73 -11.26
N PRO A 16 43.40 -13.85 -10.69
CA PRO A 16 42.97 -12.91 -9.66
C PRO A 16 41.75 -12.07 -10.05
N LEU A 17 41.65 -11.69 -11.33
CA LEU A 17 40.53 -10.93 -11.87
C LEU A 17 39.23 -11.75 -11.91
N GLU A 18 39.30 -13.03 -12.28
CA GLU A 18 38.11 -13.89 -12.34
C GLU A 18 37.51 -14.12 -10.94
N GLN A 19 38.37 -14.26 -9.91
CA GLN A 19 37.90 -14.35 -8.53
C GLN A 19 37.25 -13.05 -8.06
N GLU A 20 37.86 -11.89 -8.33
CA GLU A 20 37.30 -10.58 -7.96
C GLU A 20 35.93 -10.35 -8.61
N VAL A 21 35.80 -10.70 -9.88
CA VAL A 21 34.52 -10.59 -10.61
C VAL A 21 33.46 -11.52 -10.03
N LEU A 22 33.82 -12.77 -9.70
CA LEU A 22 32.90 -13.72 -9.05
C LEU A 22 32.43 -13.22 -7.68
N ASP A 23 33.34 -12.68 -6.87
CA ASP A 23 33.02 -12.13 -5.55
C ASP A 23 32.04 -10.95 -5.66
N GLU A 24 32.23 -10.08 -6.66
CA GLU A 24 31.30 -8.97 -6.93
C GLU A 24 29.94 -9.44 -7.46
N TYR A 25 29.90 -10.47 -8.31
CA TYR A 25 28.63 -11.06 -8.75
C TYR A 25 27.89 -11.74 -7.61
N GLU A 26 28.58 -12.42 -6.70
CA GLU A 26 27.99 -13.02 -5.51
C GLU A 26 27.39 -11.93 -4.60
N ARG A 27 28.15 -10.85 -4.35
CA ARG A 27 27.65 -9.68 -3.62
C ARG A 27 26.43 -9.06 -4.27
N LEU A 28 26.46 -8.88 -5.59
CA LEU A 28 25.35 -8.30 -6.33
C LEU A 28 24.11 -9.20 -6.23
N ALA A 29 24.27 -10.51 -6.39
CA ALA A 29 23.19 -11.47 -6.28
C ALA A 29 22.57 -11.46 -4.86
N GLU A 30 23.39 -11.41 -3.81
CA GLU A 30 22.91 -11.24 -2.45
C GLU A 30 22.14 -9.92 -2.27
N ASN A 31 22.67 -8.82 -2.80
CA ASN A 31 22.04 -7.51 -2.70
C ASN A 31 20.69 -7.50 -3.41
N MET A 32 20.60 -8.10 -4.60
CA MET A 32 19.34 -8.25 -5.33
C MET A 32 18.32 -9.12 -4.56
N LYS A 33 18.78 -10.20 -3.93
CA LYS A 33 17.91 -11.06 -3.11
C LYS A 33 17.37 -10.31 -1.87
N LYS A 34 18.23 -9.55 -1.19
CA LYS A 34 17.84 -8.69 -0.06
C LYS A 34 16.85 -7.62 -0.49
N LEU A 35 17.11 -6.97 -1.63
CA LEU A 35 16.22 -5.95 -2.20
C LEU A 35 14.84 -6.55 -2.53
N ALA A 36 14.80 -7.67 -3.24
CA ALA A 36 13.54 -8.35 -3.59
C ALA A 36 12.73 -8.72 -2.34
N SER A 37 13.38 -9.32 -1.33
CA SER A 37 12.72 -9.65 -0.06
C SER A 37 12.18 -8.42 0.67
N THR A 38 12.90 -7.30 0.61
CA THR A 38 12.48 -6.05 1.26
C THR A 38 11.29 -5.43 0.54
N LEU A 39 11.30 -5.45 -0.80
CA LEU A 39 10.19 -4.98 -1.63
C LEU A 39 8.94 -5.83 -1.44
N GLU A 40 9.06 -7.15 -1.37
CA GLU A 40 7.94 -8.06 -1.10
C GLU A 40 7.29 -7.76 0.26
N HIS A 41 8.10 -7.58 1.31
CA HIS A 41 7.62 -7.20 2.63
C HIS A 41 6.94 -5.82 2.64
N LEU A 42 7.51 -4.86 1.91
CA LEU A 42 6.94 -3.52 1.78
C LEU A 42 5.66 -3.51 0.93
N ALA A 43 5.50 -4.39 -0.04
CA ALA A 43 4.28 -4.48 -0.84
C ALA A 43 3.13 -5.15 -0.06
N SER A 44 3.46 -6.14 0.77
CA SER A 44 2.47 -6.96 1.48
C SER A 44 1.90 -6.34 2.76
N ASN A 45 2.68 -5.58 3.53
CA ASN A 45 2.29 -5.18 4.89
C ASN A 45 1.61 -3.80 5.05
N PRO A 46 2.02 -2.70 4.39
CA PRO A 46 1.39 -1.40 4.59
C PRO A 46 0.08 -1.24 3.80
N SER A 47 -0.18 -2.07 2.78
CA SER A 47 -1.34 -1.90 1.90
C SER A 47 -2.65 -2.37 2.53
N ALA A 48 -2.63 -3.45 3.32
CA ALA A 48 -3.83 -3.99 3.96
C ALA A 48 -4.33 -3.12 5.12
N GLU A 49 -3.44 -2.73 6.04
CA GLU A 49 -3.80 -1.92 7.21
C GLU A 49 -4.30 -0.52 6.82
N ILE A 50 -3.65 0.11 5.83
CA ILE A 50 -4.10 1.41 5.31
C ILE A 50 -5.46 1.26 4.62
N LEU A 51 -5.69 0.21 3.83
CA LEU A 51 -6.96 -0.02 3.16
C LEU A 51 -8.10 -0.23 4.17
N ASP A 52 -7.87 -1.02 5.21
CA ASP A 52 -8.86 -1.25 6.27
C ASP A 52 -9.13 0.05 7.05
N GLY A 53 -8.09 0.83 7.37
CA GLY A 53 -8.23 2.14 7.99
C GLY A 53 -9.05 3.12 7.12
N LEU A 54 -8.83 3.13 5.81
CA LEU A 54 -9.60 3.96 4.87
C LEU A 54 -11.07 3.52 4.77
N ARG A 55 -11.35 2.21 4.76
CA ARG A 55 -12.73 1.69 4.76
C ARG A 55 -13.48 2.06 6.04
N ASP A 56 -12.81 1.95 7.19
CA ASP A 56 -13.39 2.36 8.46
C ASP A 56 -13.65 3.86 8.53
N LEU A 57 -12.73 4.67 7.98
CA LEU A 57 -12.89 6.11 7.87
C LEU A 57 -14.07 6.47 6.94
N GLU A 58 -14.20 5.81 5.78
CA GLU A 58 -15.30 5.98 4.85
C GLU A 58 -16.66 5.71 5.52
N ARG A 59 -16.77 4.60 6.26
CA ARG A 59 -18.01 4.26 6.98
C ARG A 59 -18.38 5.31 8.02
N LYS A 60 -17.41 5.75 8.82
CA LYS A 60 -17.63 6.75 9.89
C LYS A 60 -18.03 8.11 9.31
N THR A 61 -17.33 8.56 8.28
CA THR A 61 -17.61 9.84 7.62
C THR A 61 -18.93 9.81 6.85
N SER A 62 -19.27 8.70 6.19
CA SER A 62 -20.57 8.51 5.53
C SER A 62 -21.73 8.58 6.52
N LEU A 63 -21.58 7.98 7.70
CA LEU A 63 -22.58 8.07 8.76
C LEU A 63 -22.72 9.52 9.26
N ALA A 64 -21.60 10.18 9.56
CA ALA A 64 -21.61 11.59 9.99
C ALA A 64 -22.26 12.50 8.93
N PHE A 65 -21.95 12.29 7.65
CA PHE A 65 -22.54 13.03 6.54
C PHE A 65 -24.05 12.79 6.40
N THR A 66 -24.48 11.53 6.55
CA THR A 66 -25.91 11.18 6.51
C THR A 66 -26.67 11.82 7.65
N LEU A 67 -26.13 11.75 8.87
CA LEU A 67 -26.73 12.39 10.05
C LEU A 67 -26.78 13.92 9.90
N LEU A 68 -25.72 14.52 9.37
CA LEU A 68 -25.68 15.95 9.08
C LEU A 68 -26.77 16.32 8.06
N LYS A 69 -26.87 15.58 6.95
CA LYS A 69 -27.88 15.84 5.91
C LYS A 69 -29.29 15.68 6.45
N ALA A 70 -29.56 14.65 7.24
CA ALA A 70 -30.86 14.45 7.89
C ALA A 70 -31.19 15.57 8.87
N SER A 71 -30.22 15.99 9.69
CA SER A 71 -30.36 17.11 10.63
C SER A 71 -30.69 18.42 9.90
N VAL A 72 -29.91 18.77 8.86
CA VAL A 72 -30.14 19.98 8.06
C VAL A 72 -31.49 19.92 7.36
N TYR A 73 -31.85 18.80 6.74
CA TYR A 73 -33.14 18.65 6.07
C TYR A 73 -34.31 18.81 7.05
N SER A 74 -34.21 18.22 8.24
CA SER A 74 -35.23 18.37 9.28
C SER A 74 -35.39 19.83 9.73
N ILE A 75 -34.28 20.56 9.90
CA ILE A 75 -34.30 21.97 10.32
C ILE A 75 -34.93 22.84 9.23
N VAL A 76 -34.50 22.69 7.97
CA VAL A 76 -35.03 23.47 6.84
C VAL A 76 -36.52 23.20 6.65
N LEU A 77 -36.95 21.93 6.69
CA LEU A 77 -38.36 21.59 6.55
C LEU A 77 -39.22 22.16 7.69
N GLN A 78 -38.73 22.13 8.93
CA GLN A 78 -39.43 22.75 10.07
C GLN A 78 -39.57 24.26 9.89
N GLN A 79 -38.55 24.94 9.36
CA GLN A 79 -38.62 26.38 9.06
C GLN A 79 -39.59 26.70 7.93
N GLU A 80 -39.62 25.89 6.86
CA GLU A 80 -40.59 26.07 5.76
C GLU A 80 -42.04 25.90 6.25
N ILE A 81 -42.30 24.95 7.15
CA ILE A 81 -43.62 24.74 7.75
C ILE A 81 -43.99 25.92 8.66
N ASP A 82 -43.10 26.34 9.57
CA ASP A 82 -43.32 27.47 10.48
C ASP A 82 -43.58 28.79 9.72
N TRP A 83 -42.88 28.99 8.60
CA TRP A 83 -43.09 30.15 7.72
C TRP A 83 -44.37 30.04 6.87
N GLY A 84 -44.76 28.82 6.52
CA GLY A 84 -45.96 28.52 5.72
C GLY A 84 -47.28 28.64 6.50
N ASP A 85 -47.27 28.43 7.81
CA ASP A 85 -48.44 28.55 8.69
C ASP A 85 -48.77 30.01 9.09
N GLY A 86 -47.95 30.97 8.64
CA GLY A 86 -48.11 32.41 8.90
C GLY A 86 -49.01 33.16 7.91
N ALA A 87 -49.66 32.49 6.95
CA ALA A 87 -50.60 33.16 6.05
C ALA A 87 -51.95 33.38 6.77
N PRO A 88 -52.39 34.63 7.04
CA PRO A 88 -53.69 34.86 7.61
C PRO A 88 -54.74 34.37 6.63
N ALA A 89 -55.54 33.38 7.04
CA ALA A 89 -56.73 32.96 6.33
C ALA A 89 -57.58 34.22 6.06
N GLY A 90 -57.62 34.62 4.78
CA GLY A 90 -58.35 35.80 4.33
C GLY A 90 -59.81 35.70 4.74
N GLN A 91 -60.26 36.66 5.54
CA GLN A 91 -61.67 36.94 5.74
C GLN A 91 -62.21 37.50 4.42
N TYR A 92 -63.09 36.74 3.78
CA TYR A 92 -64.07 37.21 2.80
C TYR A 92 -65.45 36.83 3.30
#